data_AF-S0KV71-F1
#
_entry.id   AF-S0KV71-F1
#
_cell.length_a   1.000
_cell.length_b   1.000
_cell.length_c   1.000
_cell.angle_alpha   90.00
_cell.angle_beta   90.00
_cell.angle_gamma   90.00
#
_symmetry.space_group_name_H-M   'P 1'
#
loop_
_entity.id
_entity.type
_entity.pdbx_description
1 polymer ?
#
loop_
_entity_poly.entity_id
_entity_poly.type
_entity_poly.pdbx_seq_one_letter_code
_entity_poly.pdbx_strand_id
1 'polypeptide(L)'
;MSMIAFLLIILTLLGLGYQIVKKLRQMRRRQQIEFEGYCLLVKIKKADEQQEYPTGIFQQGEQEWEWQIPFSMQTLSTPVRGYVVVNQQKVSSFYQ
;
A
#
# COMPACT_ATOMS: atom_id res chain seq x y z
N MET A 1 41.26 -1.61 -28.49
CA MET A 1 40.61 -1.73 -27.17
C MET A 1 39.93 -3.09 -27.09
N SER A 2 40.36 -3.96 -26.18
CA SER A 2 39.96 -5.38 -26.18
C SER A 2 38.46 -5.57 -25.94
N MET A 3 37.84 -6.52 -26.64
CA MET A 3 36.43 -6.97 -26.47
C MET A 3 36.01 -7.15 -25.00
N ILE A 4 36.97 -7.55 -24.16
CA ILE A 4 36.81 -7.72 -22.72
C ILE A 4 36.40 -6.41 -22.02
N ALA A 5 36.95 -5.27 -22.45
CA ALA A 5 36.60 -3.96 -21.88
C ALA A 5 35.16 -3.56 -22.22
N PHE A 6 34.69 -3.84 -23.44
CA PHE A 6 33.30 -3.59 -23.84
C PHE A 6 32.32 -4.44 -23.04
N LEU A 7 32.67 -5.71 -22.81
CA LEU A 7 31.84 -6.65 -22.04
C LEU A 7 31.72 -6.21 -20.58
N LEU A 8 32.82 -5.76 -19.97
CA LEU A 8 32.82 -5.20 -18.61
C LEU A 8 31.96 -3.95 -18.51
N ILE A 9 32.07 -3.01 -19.47
CA ILE A 9 31.28 -1.78 -19.50
C ILE A 9 29.78 -2.08 -19.54
N ILE A 10 29.35 -3.00 -20.41
CA ILE A 10 27.94 -3.41 -20.54
C ILE A 10 27.43 -4.03 -19.23
N LEU A 11 28.22 -4.89 -18.58
CA LEU A 11 27.87 -5.52 -17.31
C LEU A 11 27.69 -4.48 -16.20
N THR A 12 28.57 -3.49 -16.10
CA THR A 12 28.42 -2.38 -15.15
C THR A 12 27.20 -1.53 -15.44
N LEU A 13 26.90 -1.23 -16.70
CA LEU A 13 25.70 -0.47 -17.09
C LEU A 13 24.41 -1.21 -16.72
N LEU A 14 24.34 -2.52 -16.96
CA LEU A 14 23.20 -3.35 -16.57
C LEU A 14 23.03 -3.41 -15.05
N GLY A 15 24.14 -3.58 -14.31
CA GLY A 15 24.12 -3.60 -12.84
C GLY A 15 23.63 -2.28 -12.24
N LEU A 16 24.13 -1.14 -12.76
CA LEU A 16 23.68 0.19 -12.35
C LEU A 16 22.20 0.41 -12.70
N GLY A 17 21.78 0.04 -13.91
CA GLY A 17 20.38 0.11 -14.33
C GLY A 17 19.45 -0.67 -13.40
N TYR A 18 19.85 -1.89 -13.03
CA TYR A 18 19.09 -2.72 -12.09
C TYR A 18 18.96 -2.06 -10.71
N GLN A 19 20.03 -1.49 -10.17
CA GLN A 19 19.99 -0.81 -8.86
C GLN A 19 19.08 0.43 -8.90
N ILE A 20 19.14 1.22 -9.97
CA ILE A 20 18.29 2.41 -10.16
C ILE A 20 16.81 2.02 -10.19
N VAL A 21 16.44 1.01 -10.98
CA VAL A 21 15.06 0.51 -11.06
C VAL A 21 14.57 -0.02 -9.71
N LYS A 22 15.42 -0.78 -9.00
CA LYS A 22 15.10 -1.29 -7.67
C LYS A 22 14.81 -0.15 -6.68
N LYS A 23 15.66 0.88 -6.66
CA LYS A 23 15.53 2.03 -5.75
C LYS A 23 14.30 2.89 -6.09
N LEU A 24 14.03 3.11 -7.37
CA LEU A 24 12.84 3.82 -7.84
C LEU A 24 11.53 3.12 -7.43
N ARG A 25 11.46 1.79 -7.56
CA ARG A 25 10.28 1.01 -7.09
C ARG A 25 10.06 1.17 -5.58
N GLN A 26 11.14 1.18 -4.81
CA GLN A 26 11.06 1.32 -3.35
C GLN A 26 10.64 2.74 -2.94
N MET A 27 11.12 3.78 -3.61
CA MET A 27 10.68 5.16 -3.35
C MET A 27 9.21 5.36 -3.73
N ARG A 28 8.77 4.84 -4.88
CA ARG A 28 7.36 4.92 -5.30
C ARG A 28 6.44 4.27 -4.27
N ARG A 29 6.83 3.13 -3.67
CA ARG A 29 6.06 2.49 -2.59
C ARG A 29 5.95 3.34 -1.33
N ARG A 30 6.96 4.15 -0.99
CA ARG A 30 6.93 5.02 0.20
C ARG A 30 6.14 6.31 -0.02
N GLN A 31 6.18 6.87 -1.23
CA GLN A 31 5.48 8.13 -1.55
C GLN A 31 3.96 7.99 -1.66
N GLN A 32 3.41 6.77 -1.68
CA GLN A 32 1.98 6.56 -1.84
C GLN A 32 1.24 6.37 -0.51
N ILE A 33 1.91 6.50 0.64
CA ILE A 33 1.23 6.46 1.95
C ILE A 33 0.47 7.77 2.12
N GLU A 34 -0.86 7.69 2.10
CA GLU A 34 -1.76 8.85 2.23
C GLU A 34 -2.16 9.09 3.68
N PHE A 35 -2.30 8.01 4.45
CA PHE A 35 -2.66 8.08 5.86
C PHE A 35 -1.97 6.96 6.64
N GLU A 36 -1.47 7.29 7.82
CA GLU A 36 -0.87 6.35 8.76
C GLU A 36 -1.23 6.77 10.19
N GLY A 37 -1.92 5.91 10.95
CA GLY A 37 -2.30 6.27 12.31
C GLY A 37 -3.29 5.32 12.99
N TYR A 38 -3.59 5.58 14.25
CA TYR A 38 -4.60 4.84 15.01
C TYR A 38 -6.00 5.36 14.70
N CYS A 39 -6.86 4.46 14.20
CA CYS A 39 -8.25 4.74 13.86
C CYS A 39 -9.20 3.68 14.44
N LEU A 40 -10.45 4.06 14.60
CA LEU A 40 -11.56 3.16 14.87
C LEU A 40 -12.18 2.72 13.55
N LEU A 41 -12.12 1.43 13.21
CA LEU A 41 -12.93 0.87 12.14
C LEU A 41 -14.36 0.71 12.65
N VAL A 42 -15.26 1.58 12.21
CA VAL A 42 -16.63 1.70 12.71
C VAL A 42 -17.55 0.68 12.06
N LYS A 43 -17.45 0.53 10.74
CA LYS A 43 -18.33 -0.33 9.95
C LYS A 43 -17.63 -0.82 8.69
N ILE A 44 -17.98 -2.03 8.26
CA ILE A 44 -17.57 -2.58 6.97
C ILE A 44 -18.78 -2.65 6.04
N LYS A 45 -18.66 -2.01 4.88
CA LYS A 45 -19.56 -2.21 3.72
C LYS A 45 -19.01 -3.37 2.91
N LYS A 46 -19.78 -4.46 2.84
CA LYS A 46 -19.40 -5.65 2.07
C LYS A 46 -19.49 -5.32 0.57
N ALA A 47 -18.61 -5.96 -0.21
CA ALA A 47 -18.73 -5.96 -1.66
C ALA A 47 -20.09 -6.57 -2.05
N ASP A 48 -20.86 -5.88 -2.89
CA ASP A 48 -22.10 -6.37 -3.50
C ASP A 48 -21.94 -6.41 -5.03
N GLU A 49 -23.04 -6.61 -5.78
CA GLU A 49 -23.01 -6.64 -7.25
C GLU A 49 -22.57 -5.30 -7.90
N GLN A 50 -22.56 -4.20 -7.15
CA GLN A 50 -22.15 -2.86 -7.60
C GLN A 50 -20.75 -2.46 -7.10
N GLN A 51 -20.27 -3.02 -5.99
CA GLN A 51 -18.94 -2.74 -5.43
C GLN A 51 -17.99 -3.93 -5.57
N GLU A 52 -17.00 -3.80 -6.47
CA GLU A 52 -15.96 -4.82 -6.70
C GLU A 52 -15.09 -5.11 -5.46
N TYR A 53 -14.92 -4.11 -4.56
CA TYR A 53 -14.11 -4.24 -3.35
C TYR A 53 -14.87 -3.76 -2.10
N PRO A 54 -14.72 -4.45 -0.95
CA PRO A 54 -15.32 -3.99 0.29
C PRO A 54 -14.68 -2.70 0.77
N THR A 55 -15.47 -1.94 1.53
CA THR A 55 -15.06 -0.61 2.00
C THR A 55 -15.25 -0.52 3.50
N GLY A 56 -14.27 0.04 4.20
CA GLY A 56 -14.30 0.26 5.65
C GLY A 56 -14.48 1.74 5.95
N ILE A 57 -15.32 2.03 6.95
CA ILE A 57 -15.47 3.37 7.53
C ILE A 57 -14.54 3.49 8.74
N PHE A 58 -13.58 4.40 8.68
CA PHE A 58 -12.59 4.65 9.72
C PHE A 58 -12.82 6.02 10.35
N GLN A 59 -12.73 6.10 11.66
CA GLN A 59 -12.93 7.34 12.42
C GLN A 59 -11.73 7.65 13.31
N GLN A 60 -11.29 8.91 13.32
CA GLN A 60 -10.31 9.45 14.26
C GLN A 60 -10.80 10.81 14.76
N GLY A 61 -11.23 10.87 16.01
CA GLY A 61 -11.90 12.07 16.55
C GLY A 61 -13.21 12.36 15.81
N GLU A 62 -13.34 13.56 15.28
CA GLU A 62 -14.51 14.00 14.50
C GLU A 62 -14.39 13.70 13.00
N GLN A 63 -13.23 13.21 12.54
CA GLN A 63 -13.00 12.92 11.13
C GLN A 63 -13.36 11.47 10.81
N GLU A 64 -14.03 11.29 9.67
CA GLU A 64 -14.42 9.99 9.12
C GLU A 64 -13.85 9.86 7.70
N TRP A 65 -13.29 8.69 7.41
CA TRP A 65 -12.78 8.34 6.09
C TRP A 65 -13.37 7.02 5.64
N GLU A 66 -13.60 6.93 4.33
CA GLU A 66 -14.04 5.71 3.68
C GLU A 66 -12.91 5.20 2.78
N TRP A 67 -12.38 4.02 3.11
CA TRP A 67 -11.25 3.42 2.39
C TRP A 67 -11.57 1.99 1.98
N GLN A 68 -11.07 1.59 0.81
CA GLN A 68 -11.17 0.20 0.36
C GLN A 68 -10.35 -0.69 1.26
N ILE A 69 -10.91 -1.81 1.71
CA ILE A 69 -10.23 -2.75 2.61
C ILE A 69 -9.94 -4.08 1.91
N PRO A 70 -8.92 -4.83 2.36
CA PRO A 70 -8.74 -6.22 1.95
C PRO A 70 -9.94 -7.08 2.31
N PHE A 71 -10.28 -8.06 1.47
CA PHE A 71 -11.35 -9.03 1.75
C PHE A 71 -11.17 -9.77 3.08
N SER A 72 -9.92 -10.01 3.50
CA SER A 72 -9.60 -10.63 4.80
C SER A 72 -10.11 -9.82 6.00
N MET A 73 -10.28 -8.51 5.86
CA MET A 73 -10.79 -7.66 6.94
C MET A 73 -12.31 -7.71 7.07
N GLN A 74 -13.06 -8.27 6.10
CA GLN A 74 -14.53 -8.35 6.18
C GLN A 74 -15.04 -9.20 7.35
N THR A 75 -14.21 -10.10 7.87
CA THR A 75 -14.55 -10.99 8.99
C THR A 75 -14.32 -10.33 10.35
N LEU A 76 -13.69 -9.15 10.39
CA LEU A 76 -13.48 -8.41 11.62
C LEU A 76 -14.82 -7.97 12.21
N SER A 77 -14.98 -8.20 13.52
CA SER A 77 -16.12 -7.69 14.26
C SER A 77 -15.92 -6.20 14.51
N THR A 78 -16.78 -5.38 13.91
CA THR A 78 -16.76 -3.92 14.09
C THR A 78 -17.73 -3.51 15.19
N PRO A 79 -17.44 -2.44 15.98
CA PRO A 79 -16.30 -1.54 15.83
C PRO A 79 -15.00 -2.08 16.45
N VAL A 80 -13.86 -1.85 15.80
CA VAL A 80 -12.53 -2.28 16.30
C VAL A 80 -11.48 -1.18 16.10
N ARG A 81 -10.63 -0.93 17.10
CA ARG A 81 -9.50 0.00 16.97
C ARG A 81 -8.27 -0.72 16.46
N GLY A 82 -7.50 0.00 15.65
CA GLY A 82 -6.21 -0.47 15.20
C GLY A 82 -5.39 0.61 14.53
N TYR A 83 -4.12 0.31 14.34
CA TYR A 83 -3.22 1.11 13.51
C TYR A 83 -3.47 0.77 12.05
N VAL A 84 -3.80 1.79 11.24
CA VAL A 84 -4.11 1.64 9.81
C VAL A 84 -3.08 2.36 8.96
N VAL A 85 -2.69 1.72 7.86
CA VAL A 85 -1.87 2.31 6.81
C VAL A 85 -2.68 2.31 5.52
N VAL A 86 -2.81 3.47 4.90
CA VAL A 86 -3.60 3.70 3.70
C VAL A 86 -2.71 4.19 2.57
N ASN A 87 -2.89 3.59 1.41
CA ASN A 87 -2.18 3.90 0.20
C ASN A 87 -3.18 4.00 -0.96
N GLN A 88 -3.25 5.15 -1.63
CA GLN A 88 -4.19 5.38 -2.74
C GLN A 88 -5.63 4.99 -2.39
N GLN A 89 -6.14 5.49 -1.27
CA GLN A 89 -7.47 5.18 -0.71
C GLN A 89 -7.73 3.69 -0.39
N LYS A 90 -6.68 2.86 -0.39
CA LYS A 90 -6.74 1.42 -0.06
C LYS A 90 -5.97 1.15 1.22
N VAL A 91 -6.58 0.43 2.14
CA VAL A 91 -5.92 -0.03 3.37
C VAL A 91 -4.89 -1.09 3.00
N SER A 92 -3.61 -0.79 3.20
CA SER A 92 -2.52 -1.73 2.98
C SER A 92 -2.28 -2.64 4.17
N SER A 93 -2.51 -2.13 5.39
CA SER A 93 -2.38 -2.91 6.62
C SER A 93 -3.25 -2.34 7.73
N PHE A 94 -3.70 -3.24 8.61
CA PHE A 94 -4.46 -2.92 9.81
C PHE A 94 -4.00 -3.83 10.95
N TYR A 95 -3.49 -3.23 12.03
CA TYR A 95 -2.97 -3.94 13.21
C TYR A 95 -3.80 -3.56 14.43
N GLN A 96 -4.40 -4.57 15.09
CA GLN A 96 -5.17 -4.40 16.32
C GLN A 96 -4.24 -4.39 17.55
#